data_AF-A0A7C7UGH3-F1
#
_entry.id   AF-A0A7C7UGH3-F1
#
_cell.length_a   1.000
_cell.length_b   1.000
_cell.length_c   1.000
_cell.angle_alpha   90.00
_cell.angle_beta   90.00
_cell.angle_gamma   90.00
#
_symmetry.space_group_name_H-M   'P 1'
#
loop_
_entity.id
_entity.type
_entity.pdbx_description
1 polymer ?
#
loop_
_entity_poly.entity_id
_entity_poly.type
_entity_poly.pdbx_seq_one_letter_code
_entity_poly.pdbx_strand_id
1 'polypeptide(L)'
;MKKLLLVVALALASACASPPVNKQPVPFTTLARGSYCEVTRPAAHVIRNHAELETFWDMLGPDKQKVPDIDFNARTILAIFMGEQASGGYAIRIDRIVQTPEEVIVEVRKTTPAKGSAVSMALTRPYILVSIPRTELPIEFQYQTE
;
A
#
# COMPACT_ATOMS: atom_id res chain seq x y z
N MET A 1 -42.01 27.46 53.31
CA MET A 1 -40.92 28.34 52.82
C MET A 1 -39.58 27.66 53.09
N LYS A 2 -38.65 27.70 52.11
CA LYS A 2 -37.27 27.15 52.07
C LYS A 2 -37.04 25.88 51.24
N LYS A 3 -37.02 26.11 49.92
CA LYS A 3 -36.00 25.76 48.90
C LYS A 3 -35.27 24.40 48.98
N LEU A 4 -35.66 23.51 48.04
CA LEU A 4 -34.88 22.86 46.97
C LEU A 4 -33.37 22.59 47.18
N LEU A 5 -32.94 21.34 46.93
CA LEU A 5 -31.73 21.05 46.14
C LEU A 5 -31.79 19.63 45.55
N LEU A 6 -32.08 19.56 44.25
CA LEU A 6 -31.96 18.37 43.41
C LEU A 6 -30.57 18.43 42.76
N VAL A 7 -29.69 17.48 43.07
CA VAL A 7 -28.36 17.39 42.44
C VAL A 7 -28.52 16.65 41.11
N VAL A 8 -28.55 17.39 40.01
CA VAL A 8 -28.46 16.81 38.66
C VAL A 8 -26.99 16.67 38.34
N ALA A 9 -26.49 15.43 38.38
CA ALA A 9 -25.16 15.09 37.88
C ALA A 9 -25.17 15.15 36.35
N LEU A 10 -24.58 16.22 35.80
CA LEU A 10 -24.41 16.40 34.36
C LEU A 10 -23.19 15.58 33.90
N ALA A 11 -23.44 14.42 33.29
CA ALA A 11 -22.40 13.62 32.65
C ALA A 11 -21.95 14.30 31.36
N LEU A 12 -20.75 14.90 31.37
CA LEU A 12 -20.06 15.39 30.18
C LEU A 12 -19.49 14.19 29.40
N ALA A 13 -20.30 13.60 28.53
CA ALA A 13 -19.80 12.68 27.50
C ALA A 13 -19.06 13.51 26.44
N SER A 14 -17.75 13.69 26.64
CA SER A 14 -16.87 14.30 25.63
C SER A 14 -16.65 13.31 24.49
N ALA A 15 -17.63 13.23 23.58
CA ALA A 15 -17.45 12.57 22.30
C ALA A 15 -16.52 13.47 21.46
N CYS A 16 -15.21 13.22 21.53
CA CYS A 16 -14.26 13.76 20.56
C CYS A 16 -14.53 13.09 19.21
N ALA A 17 -15.56 13.55 18.50
CA ALA A 17 -15.71 13.27 17.09
C ALA A 17 -14.70 14.14 16.35
N SER A 18 -13.55 13.57 15.99
CA SER A 18 -12.61 14.24 15.10
C SER A 18 -13.32 14.60 13.80
N PRO A 19 -13.10 15.82 13.25
CA PRO A 19 -13.71 16.19 11.98
C PRO A 19 -13.31 15.20 10.88
N PRO A 20 -14.18 14.92 9.90
CA PRO A 20 -13.87 14.01 8.82
C PRO A 20 -12.64 14.51 8.06
N VAL A 21 -11.58 13.72 8.06
CA VAL A 21 -10.34 14.03 7.34
C VAL A 21 -10.63 14.01 5.84
N ASN A 22 -10.37 15.13 5.18
CA ASN A 22 -10.50 15.22 3.73
C ASN A 22 -9.43 14.33 3.06
N LYS A 23 -9.88 13.36 2.26
CA LYS A 23 -9.02 12.43 1.51
C LYS A 23 -9.06 12.78 0.03
N GLN A 24 -7.92 13.16 -0.52
CA GLN A 24 -7.78 13.49 -1.95
C GLN A 24 -7.21 12.29 -2.72
N PRO A 25 -7.81 11.85 -3.84
CA PRO A 25 -7.26 10.78 -4.66
C PRO A 25 -5.88 11.15 -5.22
N VAL A 26 -4.93 10.22 -5.15
CA VAL A 26 -3.59 10.37 -5.74
C VAL A 26 -3.51 9.47 -6.99
N PRO A 27 -3.25 10.03 -8.18
CA PRO A 27 -3.08 9.22 -9.38
C PRO A 27 -1.78 8.41 -9.29
N PHE A 28 -1.78 7.21 -9.86
CA PHE A 28 -0.60 6.36 -9.94
C PHE A 28 -0.48 5.65 -11.29
N THR A 29 0.74 5.29 -11.64
CA THR A 29 1.04 4.51 -12.85
C THR A 29 1.80 3.25 -12.47
N THR A 30 1.35 2.09 -12.96
CA THR A 30 2.08 0.84 -12.76
C THR A 30 3.33 0.82 -13.63
N LEU A 31 4.50 0.65 -13.00
CA LEU A 31 5.79 0.52 -13.67
C LEU A 31 6.10 -0.93 -13.99
N ALA A 32 5.87 -1.82 -13.02
CA ALA A 32 6.07 -3.26 -13.17
C ALA A 32 5.13 -4.03 -12.25
N ARG A 33 4.75 -5.24 -12.66
CA ARG A 33 4.05 -6.20 -11.81
C ARG A 33 4.30 -7.61 -12.33
N GLY A 34 4.25 -8.58 -11.45
CA GLY A 34 4.43 -9.98 -11.86
C GLY A 34 4.25 -10.94 -10.71
N SER A 35 4.39 -12.23 -11.03
CA SER A 35 4.29 -13.35 -10.09
C SER A 35 5.65 -13.95 -9.72
N TYR A 36 6.75 -13.40 -10.25
CA TYR A 36 8.10 -13.93 -10.03
C TYR A 36 9.08 -12.78 -9.80
N CYS A 37 9.83 -12.85 -8.72
CA CYS A 37 10.95 -11.95 -8.40
C CYS A 37 11.90 -12.68 -7.44
N GLU A 38 12.99 -12.04 -7.06
CA GLU A 38 13.97 -12.59 -6.11
C GLU A 38 13.58 -12.33 -4.65
N VAL A 39 12.57 -11.48 -4.40
CA VAL A 39 12.14 -11.10 -3.06
C VAL A 39 11.28 -12.21 -2.42
N THR A 40 11.86 -12.90 -1.44
CA THR A 40 11.24 -14.07 -0.78
C THR A 40 10.41 -13.74 0.45
N ARG A 41 10.59 -12.56 1.06
CA ARG A 41 9.83 -12.11 2.24
C ARG A 41 8.86 -10.98 1.87
N PRO A 42 7.67 -10.91 2.50
CA PRO A 42 6.78 -9.77 2.30
C PRO A 42 7.48 -8.46 2.68
N ALA A 43 7.37 -7.44 1.84
CA ALA A 43 7.98 -6.15 2.05
C ALA A 43 7.26 -5.04 1.28
N ALA A 44 7.36 -3.81 1.78
CA ALA A 44 6.97 -2.61 1.05
C ALA A 44 8.04 -1.54 1.22
N HIS A 45 8.37 -0.84 0.14
CA HIS A 45 9.41 0.16 0.10
C HIS A 45 8.96 1.42 -0.62
N VAL A 46 9.35 2.56 -0.07
CA VAL A 46 9.21 3.88 -0.70
C VAL A 46 10.56 4.24 -1.29
N ILE A 47 10.63 4.26 -2.61
CA ILE A 47 11.84 4.49 -3.39
C ILE A 47 11.87 5.96 -3.81
N ARG A 48 12.95 6.66 -3.45
CA ARG A 48 13.07 8.12 -3.65
C ARG A 48 14.23 8.55 -4.56
N ASN A 49 15.02 7.61 -5.06
CA ASN A 49 16.12 7.91 -5.96
C ASN A 49 16.39 6.75 -6.94
N HIS A 50 17.23 7.03 -7.93
CA HIS A 50 17.55 6.10 -9.00
C HIS A 50 18.30 4.85 -8.52
N ALA A 51 19.26 5.01 -7.60
CA ALA A 51 20.06 3.88 -7.09
C ALA A 51 19.20 2.86 -6.32
N GLU A 52 18.25 3.33 -5.52
CA GLU A 52 17.25 2.48 -4.87
C GLU A 52 16.37 1.79 -5.91
N LEU A 53 15.89 2.51 -6.93
CA LEU A 53 15.07 1.92 -7.99
C LEU A 53 15.83 0.82 -8.71
N GLU A 54 17.07 1.05 -9.14
CA GLU A 54 17.92 0.05 -9.79
C GLU A 54 18.06 -1.21 -8.92
N THR A 55 18.31 -1.05 -7.62
CA THR A 55 18.40 -2.17 -6.67
C THR A 55 17.12 -3.02 -6.66
N PHE A 56 15.94 -2.39 -6.58
CA PHE A 56 14.67 -3.12 -6.61
C PHE A 56 14.33 -3.68 -7.98
N TRP A 57 14.68 -2.96 -9.04
CA TRP A 57 14.46 -3.38 -10.41
C TRP A 57 15.27 -4.64 -10.74
N ASP A 58 16.48 -4.73 -10.21
CA ASP A 58 17.34 -5.89 -10.44
C ASP A 58 16.75 -7.19 -9.91
N MET A 59 16.03 -7.10 -8.79
CA MET A 59 15.34 -8.23 -8.16
C MET A 59 14.10 -8.71 -8.93
N LEU A 60 13.67 -8.05 -10.01
CA LEU A 60 12.51 -8.49 -10.81
C LEU A 60 12.79 -9.73 -11.67
N GLY A 61 14.03 -10.22 -11.69
CA GLY A 61 14.45 -11.41 -12.41
C GLY A 61 15.03 -11.12 -13.81
N PRO A 62 15.39 -12.16 -14.57
CA PRO A 62 16.14 -12.03 -15.82
C PRO A 62 15.33 -11.41 -16.96
N ASP A 63 14.01 -11.59 -16.97
CA ASP A 63 13.12 -11.11 -18.03
C ASP A 63 12.64 -9.67 -17.80
N LYS A 64 13.27 -8.95 -16.86
CA LYS A 64 12.94 -7.55 -16.57
C LYS A 64 13.22 -6.67 -17.79
N GLN A 65 12.31 -5.72 -18.04
CA GLN A 65 12.56 -4.68 -19.03
C GLN A 65 13.64 -3.72 -18.54
N LYS A 66 14.13 -2.84 -19.43
CA LYS A 66 15.02 -1.74 -19.05
C LYS A 66 14.38 -0.92 -17.94
N VAL A 67 15.18 -0.56 -16.93
CA VAL A 67 14.77 0.36 -15.85
C VAL A 67 14.21 1.65 -16.48
N PRO A 68 13.00 2.10 -16.10
CA PRO A 68 12.45 3.33 -16.63
C PRO A 68 13.26 4.54 -16.16
N ASP A 69 13.40 5.53 -17.03
CA ASP A 69 13.96 6.82 -16.66
C ASP A 69 12.89 7.63 -15.90
N ILE A 70 13.13 7.87 -14.61
CA ILE A 70 12.17 8.49 -13.69
C ILE A 70 12.80 9.75 -13.12
N ASP A 71 12.13 10.89 -13.33
CA ASP A 71 12.46 12.12 -12.62
C ASP A 71 11.97 12.06 -11.16
N PHE A 72 12.88 11.75 -10.25
CA PHE A 72 12.58 11.70 -8.81
C PHE A 72 12.28 13.06 -8.20
N ASN A 73 12.55 14.18 -8.88
CA ASN A 73 12.07 15.49 -8.40
C ASN A 73 10.55 15.63 -8.53
N ALA A 74 9.92 14.85 -9.41
CA ALA A 74 8.49 14.87 -9.66
C ALA A 74 7.75 13.61 -9.18
N ARG A 75 8.48 12.53 -8.87
CA ARG A 75 7.89 11.21 -8.59
C ARG A 75 8.45 10.54 -7.35
N THR A 76 7.59 9.75 -6.70
CA THR A 76 7.94 8.76 -5.69
C THR A 76 7.50 7.38 -6.20
N ILE A 77 8.29 6.34 -5.95
CA ILE A 77 7.95 4.98 -6.37
C ILE A 77 7.61 4.14 -5.14
N LEU A 78 6.59 3.30 -5.27
CA LEU A 78 6.18 2.34 -4.25
C LEU A 78 6.41 0.94 -4.79
N ALA A 79 7.19 0.13 -4.09
CA ALA A 79 7.44 -1.27 -4.42
C ALA A 79 6.85 -2.16 -3.34
N ILE A 80 5.97 -3.08 -3.70
CA ILE A 80 5.27 -3.95 -2.76
C ILE A 80 5.43 -5.41 -3.21
N PHE A 81 5.84 -6.26 -2.27
CA PHE A 81 6.18 -7.66 -2.49
C PHE A 81 5.37 -8.53 -1.52
N MET A 82 4.76 -9.60 -2.05
CA MET A 82 4.06 -10.60 -1.23
C MET A 82 4.98 -11.63 -0.60
N GLY A 83 6.26 -11.67 -0.99
CA GLY A 83 7.16 -12.77 -0.64
C GLY A 83 6.74 -14.08 -1.29
N GLU A 84 7.38 -15.18 -0.88
CA GLU A 84 7.13 -16.50 -1.44
C GLU A 84 5.74 -17.05 -1.11
N GLN A 85 5.07 -17.59 -2.12
CA GLN A 85 3.74 -18.19 -2.08
C GLN A 85 3.81 -19.61 -2.63
N ALA A 86 3.00 -20.49 -2.06
CA ALA A 86 3.10 -21.94 -2.27
C ALA A 86 2.63 -22.44 -3.66
N SER A 87 1.89 -21.60 -4.40
CA SER A 87 1.32 -21.95 -5.70
C SER A 87 1.18 -20.73 -6.60
N GLY A 88 0.66 -20.94 -7.82
CA GLY A 88 0.05 -19.87 -8.60
C GLY A 88 -1.28 -19.39 -8.01
N GLY A 89 -1.87 -18.37 -8.64
CA GLY A 89 -3.16 -17.80 -8.25
C GLY A 89 -3.10 -16.70 -7.19
N TYR A 90 -1.91 -16.40 -6.66
CA TYR A 90 -1.69 -15.23 -5.81
C TYR A 90 -1.40 -14.00 -6.68
N ALA A 91 -1.94 -12.85 -6.27
CA ALA A 91 -1.68 -11.58 -6.93
C ALA A 91 -1.73 -10.41 -5.95
N ILE A 92 -1.13 -9.30 -6.33
CA ILE A 92 -1.18 -8.04 -5.60
C ILE A 92 -1.58 -6.90 -6.55
N ARG A 93 -2.42 -6.00 -6.07
CA ARG A 93 -2.80 -4.78 -6.78
C ARG A 93 -3.00 -3.62 -5.82
N ILE A 94 -2.91 -2.41 -6.35
CA ILE A 94 -3.29 -1.19 -5.65
C ILE A 94 -4.71 -0.85 -6.07
N ASP A 95 -5.63 -0.79 -5.12
CA ASP A 95 -7.03 -0.44 -5.39
C ASP A 95 -7.19 1.07 -5.53
N ARG A 96 -6.57 1.83 -4.63
CA ARG A 96 -6.49 3.29 -4.68
C ARG A 96 -5.38 3.82 -3.80
N ILE A 97 -5.00 5.06 -4.07
CA ILE A 97 -4.10 5.84 -3.22
C ILE A 97 -4.81 7.13 -2.87
N VAL A 98 -4.80 7.51 -1.60
CA VAL A 98 -5.42 8.74 -1.12
C VAL A 98 -4.45 9.50 -0.21
N GLN A 99 -4.47 10.81 -0.31
CA GLN A 99 -3.66 11.70 0.51
C GLN A 99 -4.55 12.43 1.51
N THR A 100 -4.08 12.48 2.76
CA THR A 100 -4.59 13.37 3.81
C THR A 100 -3.59 14.51 4.02
N PRO A 101 -3.88 15.49 4.89
CA PRO A 101 -2.88 16.48 5.29
C PRO A 101 -1.64 15.87 5.98
N GLU A 102 -1.74 14.66 6.52
CA GLU A 102 -0.72 14.05 7.37
C GLU A 102 0.05 12.92 6.67
N GLU A 103 -0.56 12.22 5.73
CA GLU A 103 -0.01 10.99 5.13
C GLU A 103 -0.58 10.67 3.75
N VAL A 104 0.07 9.75 3.05
CA VAL A 104 -0.46 9.09 1.86
C VAL A 104 -0.80 7.64 2.21
N ILE A 105 -2.07 7.28 2.08
CA ILE A 105 -2.59 5.94 2.34
C ILE A 105 -2.67 5.18 1.02
N VAL A 106 -2.00 4.02 0.97
CA VAL A 106 -1.96 3.11 -0.18
C VAL A 106 -2.81 1.90 0.17
N GLU A 107 -3.97 1.77 -0.48
CA GLU A 107 -4.85 0.62 -0.27
C GLU A 107 -4.46 -0.51 -1.22
N VAL A 108 -3.93 -1.58 -0.63
CA VAL A 108 -3.34 -2.72 -1.34
C VAL A 108 -4.23 -3.93 -1.17
N ARG A 109 -4.61 -4.55 -2.28
CA ARG A 109 -5.34 -5.82 -2.27
C ARG A 109 -4.42 -6.98 -2.61
N LYS A 110 -4.44 -8.00 -1.76
CA LYS A 110 -3.81 -9.31 -1.97
C LYS A 110 -4.90 -10.30 -2.36
N THR A 111 -4.74 -10.96 -3.49
CA THR A 111 -5.61 -12.05 -3.93
C THR A 111 -4.96 -13.37 -3.51
N THR A 112 -5.75 -14.24 -2.88
CA THR A 112 -5.37 -15.61 -2.56
C THR A 112 -6.20 -16.60 -3.36
N PRO A 113 -5.63 -17.73 -3.81
CA PRO A 113 -6.41 -18.72 -4.53
C PRO A 113 -7.45 -19.36 -3.62
N ALA A 114 -8.69 -19.45 -4.10
CA ALA A 114 -9.77 -20.10 -3.34
C ALA A 114 -9.45 -21.57 -3.08
N LYS A 115 -9.94 -22.11 -1.96
CA LYS A 115 -9.74 -23.51 -1.60
C LYS A 115 -10.29 -24.43 -2.71
N GLY A 116 -9.44 -25.32 -3.22
CA GLY A 116 -9.80 -26.26 -4.29
C GLY A 116 -9.83 -25.65 -5.69
N SER A 117 -9.42 -24.39 -5.87
CA SER A 117 -9.22 -23.82 -7.20
C SER A 117 -8.07 -24.52 -7.93
N ALA A 118 -8.21 -24.68 -9.24
CA ALA A 118 -7.16 -25.21 -10.09
C ALA A 118 -6.06 -24.14 -10.27
N VAL A 119 -4.91 -24.36 -9.63
CA VAL A 119 -3.73 -23.48 -9.70
C VAL A 119 -2.48 -24.30 -10.05
N SER A 120 -1.44 -23.62 -10.52
CA SER A 120 -0.14 -24.26 -10.74
C SER A 120 0.54 -24.59 -9.40
N MET A 121 1.19 -25.75 -9.33
CA MET A 121 1.99 -26.17 -8.17
C MET A 121 3.44 -25.65 -8.30
N ALA A 122 3.58 -24.34 -8.47
CA ALA A 122 4.87 -23.66 -8.59
C ALA A 122 4.96 -22.53 -7.55
N LEU A 123 6.11 -22.37 -6.91
CA LEU A 123 6.36 -21.26 -6.01
C LEU A 123 6.30 -19.94 -6.80
N THR A 124 5.59 -18.96 -6.26
CA THR A 124 5.46 -17.62 -6.84
C THR A 124 5.85 -16.55 -5.83
N ARG A 125 6.20 -15.36 -6.30
CA ARG A 125 6.53 -14.17 -5.50
C ARG A 125 5.89 -12.94 -6.12
N PRO A 126 4.58 -12.73 -5.92
CA PRO A 126 3.87 -11.60 -6.52
C PRO A 126 4.40 -10.24 -6.05
N TYR A 127 4.49 -9.30 -6.98
CA TYR A 127 4.95 -7.94 -6.70
C TYR A 127 4.25 -6.90 -7.59
N ILE A 128 4.29 -5.65 -7.15
CA ILE A 128 3.89 -4.48 -7.93
C ILE A 128 4.78 -3.28 -7.59
N LEU A 129 5.22 -2.56 -8.62
CA LEU A 129 5.88 -1.26 -8.53
C LEU A 129 5.01 -0.22 -9.21
N VAL A 130 4.71 0.87 -8.51
CA VAL A 130 3.95 2.01 -9.07
C VAL A 130 4.69 3.33 -8.85
N SER A 131 4.46 4.30 -9.72
CA SER A 131 4.87 5.69 -9.52
C SER A 131 3.68 6.55 -9.11
N ILE A 132 3.92 7.47 -8.18
CA ILE A 132 2.99 8.51 -7.73
C ILE A 132 3.65 9.89 -7.86
N PRO A 133 2.89 11.00 -7.84
CA PRO A 133 3.46 12.33 -7.64
C PRO A 133 4.39 12.36 -6.41
N ARG A 134 5.47 13.14 -6.49
CA ARG A 134 6.42 13.29 -5.38
C ARG A 134 5.70 13.70 -4.10
N THR A 135 6.04 13.04 -3.00
CA THR A 135 5.55 13.38 -1.67
C THR A 135 6.64 13.17 -0.62
N GLU A 136 6.67 14.07 0.35
CA GLU A 136 7.48 13.93 1.58
C GLU A 136 6.65 13.44 2.76
N LEU A 137 5.32 13.31 2.58
CA LEU A 137 4.46 12.79 3.63
C LEU A 137 4.81 11.31 3.91
N PRO A 138 4.63 10.85 5.17
CA PRO A 138 4.61 9.43 5.50
C PRO A 138 3.68 8.66 4.56
N ILE A 139 4.08 7.43 4.23
CA ILE A 139 3.28 6.53 3.37
C ILE A 139 2.87 5.32 4.20
N GLU A 140 1.57 5.12 4.32
CA GLU A 140 0.97 4.01 5.06
C GLU A 140 0.35 3.00 4.09
N PHE A 141 0.71 1.72 4.22
CA PHE A 141 0.20 0.65 3.38
C PHE A 141 -0.89 -0.13 4.11
N GLN A 142 -2.12 -0.02 3.64
CA GLN A 142 -3.26 -0.75 4.20
C GLN A 142 -3.58 -1.97 3.35
N TYR A 143 -3.45 -3.16 3.94
CA TYR A 143 -3.61 -4.42 3.25
C TYR A 143 -5.00 -5.01 3.46
N GLN A 144 -5.63 -5.44 2.36
CA GLN A 144 -6.85 -6.23 2.35
C GLN A 144 -6.60 -7.54 1.63
N THR A 145 -7.20 -8.62 2.12
CA THR A 145 -7.15 -9.93 1.47
C THR A 145 -8.51 -10.23 0.86
N GLU A 146 -8.50 -10.71 -0.38
CA GLU A 146 -9.66 -11.30 -1.07
C GLU A 146 -9.73 -12.82 -0.84
#